data_AF-A0A7S3TD50-F1
#
_entry.id   AF-A0A7S3TD50-F1
#
_cell.length_a   1.000
_cell.length_b   1.000
_cell.length_c   1.000
_cell.angle_alpha   90.00
_cell.angle_beta   90.00
_cell.angle_gamma   90.00
#
_symmetry.space_group_name_H-M   'P 1'
#
loop_
_entity.id
_entity.type
_entity.pdbx_description
1 polymer ?
#
loop_
_entity_poly.entity_id
_entity_poly.type
_entity_poly.pdbx_seq_one_letter_code
_entity_poly.pdbx_strand_id
1 'polypeptide(L)'
;ILLNLDANSPNANTVSLFRNGVRVGAPQELPEGLKGETLYPHVSFRCASVQVNFGPAPMKALPFKCRLVGSAAAADVDVAKDNKPADGKYEVVFPVAFPDEGTFDWLDEYLAKNPQ
;
A
#
# COMPACT_ATOMS: atom_id res chain seq x y z
N ILE A 1 3.71 -8.62 8.09
CA ILE A 1 4.98 -7.91 7.80
C ILE A 1 5.15 -6.79 8.82
N LEU A 2 6.38 -6.46 9.22
CA LEU A 2 6.69 -5.36 10.13
C LEU A 2 7.85 -4.56 9.54
N LEU A 3 7.63 -3.27 9.29
CA LEU A 3 8.67 -2.29 9.01
C LEU A 3 9.06 -1.64 10.34
N ASN A 4 10.35 -1.64 10.69
CA ASN A 4 10.82 -1.06 11.94
C ASN A 4 11.55 0.26 11.69
N LEU A 5 10.89 1.37 12.02
CA LEU A 5 11.44 2.74 11.93
C LEU A 5 11.83 3.30 13.30
N ASP A 6 11.68 2.54 14.39
CA ASP A 6 12.05 3.01 15.72
C ASP A 6 13.58 3.09 15.84
N ALA A 7 14.12 4.31 15.85
CA ALA A 7 15.54 4.60 15.95
C ALA A 7 16.17 4.09 17.27
N ASN A 8 15.38 3.86 18.31
CA ASN A 8 15.86 3.30 19.59
C ASN A 8 15.91 1.76 19.57
N SER A 9 15.36 1.14 18.52
CA SER A 9 15.38 -0.30 18.37
C SER A 9 16.75 -0.77 17.86
N PRO A 10 17.31 -1.87 18.39
CA PRO A 10 18.50 -2.49 17.81
C PRO A 10 18.26 -3.04 16.40
N ASN A 11 17.01 -3.07 15.92
CA ASN A 11 16.63 -3.50 14.57
C ASN A 11 16.06 -2.34 13.74
N ALA A 12 16.46 -1.09 13.99
CA ALA A 12 16.01 0.06 13.21
C ALA A 12 16.32 -0.11 11.71
N ASN A 13 15.45 0.38 10.84
CA ASN A 13 15.54 0.25 9.38
C ASN A 13 15.61 -1.19 8.88
N THR A 14 14.78 -2.07 9.46
CA THR A 14 14.63 -3.47 9.01
C THR A 14 13.20 -3.82 8.66
N VAL A 15 13.04 -4.88 7.87
CA VAL A 15 11.77 -5.55 7.61
C VAL A 15 11.81 -6.95 8.23
N SER A 16 10.76 -7.29 8.98
CA SER A 16 10.55 -8.62 9.55
C SER A 16 9.27 -9.24 9.03
N LEU A 17 9.34 -10.51 8.62
CA LEU A 17 8.17 -11.30 8.26
C LEU A 17 7.67 -12.08 9.47
N PHE A 18 6.35 -12.17 9.62
CA PHE A 18 5.71 -12.98 10.64
C PHE A 18 4.64 -13.84 9.99
N ARG A 19 4.59 -15.12 10.36
CA ARG A 19 3.56 -16.07 9.94
C ARG A 19 2.85 -16.55 11.20
N ASN A 20 1.53 -16.35 11.27
CA ASN A 20 0.70 -16.73 12.42
C ASN A 20 1.20 -16.16 13.76
N GLY A 21 1.78 -14.95 13.75
CA GLY A 21 2.33 -14.29 14.94
C GLY A 21 3.76 -14.68 15.31
N VAL A 22 4.38 -15.65 14.62
CA VAL A 22 5.77 -16.07 14.83
C VAL A 22 6.67 -15.46 13.77
N ARG A 23 7.83 -14.94 14.16
CA ARG A 23 8.79 -14.34 13.23
C ARG A 23 9.37 -15.41 12.31
N VAL A 24 9.40 -15.12 11.01
CA VAL A 24 10.00 -15.96 9.97
C VAL A 24 11.42 -15.43 9.72
N GLY A 25 12.39 -15.97 10.45
CA GLY A 25 13.82 -15.63 10.27
C GLY A 25 14.28 -14.35 10.97
N ALA A 26 15.52 -13.96 10.69
CA ALA A 26 16.13 -12.74 11.21
C ALA A 26 15.58 -11.49 10.48
N PRO A 27 15.51 -10.32 11.15
CA PRO A 27 15.21 -9.05 10.47
C PRO A 27 16.13 -8.83 9.28
N GLN A 28 15.55 -8.37 8.17
CA GLN A 28 16.30 -8.03 6.96
C GLN A 28 16.50 -6.52 6.94
N GLU A 29 17.75 -6.07 6.80
CA GLU A 29 18.03 -4.64 6.65
C GLU A 29 17.38 -4.09 5.39
N LEU A 30 16.88 -2.86 5.48
CA LEU A 30 16.46 -2.13 4.30
C LEU A 30 17.68 -1.83 3.43
N PRO A 31 17.59 -2.04 2.11
CA PRO A 31 18.57 -1.53 1.16
C PRO A 31 18.80 -0.03 1.37
N GLU A 32 20.05 0.43 1.20
CA GLU A 32 20.43 1.83 1.46
C GLU A 32 19.57 2.84 0.69
N GLY A 33 19.30 2.57 -0.59
CA GLY A 33 18.46 3.43 -1.44
C GLY A 33 16.97 3.44 -1.11
N LEU A 34 16.53 2.67 -0.10
CA LEU A 34 15.15 2.68 0.40
C LEU A 34 15.03 3.33 1.79
N LYS A 35 16.14 3.69 2.43
CA LYS A 35 16.13 4.34 3.74
C LYS A 35 15.78 5.82 3.56
N GLY A 36 14.72 6.26 4.24
CA GLY A 36 14.22 7.65 4.13
C GLY A 36 13.29 7.89 2.94
N GLU A 37 13.10 6.90 2.06
CA GLU A 37 12.13 6.96 0.98
C GLU A 37 10.74 6.52 1.45
N THR A 38 9.68 7.04 0.81
CA THR A 38 8.31 6.58 1.08
C THR A 38 8.13 5.15 0.58
N LEU A 39 7.78 4.24 1.49
CA LEU A 39 7.52 2.83 1.17
C LEU A 39 6.03 2.54 1.12
N TYR A 40 5.63 1.64 0.21
CA TYR A 40 4.24 1.25 0.02
C TYR A 40 4.07 -0.24 0.30
N PRO A 41 3.10 -0.66 1.13
CA PRO A 41 2.74 -2.07 1.24
C PRO A 41 2.26 -2.59 -0.12
N HIS A 42 3.02 -3.51 -0.72
CA HIS A 42 2.71 -4.08 -2.02
C HIS A 42 2.42 -5.59 -1.90
N VAL A 43 1.34 -6.05 -2.53
CA VAL A 43 0.95 -7.46 -2.56
C VAL A 43 0.61 -7.86 -3.98
N SER A 44 1.44 -8.71 -4.58
CA SER A 44 1.14 -9.37 -5.86
C SER A 44 0.48 -10.71 -5.59
N PHE A 45 -0.63 -11.00 -6.27
CA PHE A 45 -1.35 -12.27 -6.16
C PHE A 45 -1.84 -12.75 -7.53
N ARG A 46 -2.03 -14.07 -7.68
CA ARG A 46 -2.53 -14.68 -8.91
C ARG A 46 -3.57 -15.75 -8.55
N CYS A 47 -4.76 -15.65 -9.15
CA CYS A 47 -5.86 -16.60 -8.95
C CYS A 47 -6.20 -16.84 -7.47
N ALA A 48 -6.18 -15.79 -6.66
CA ALA A 48 -6.44 -15.85 -5.22
C ALA A 48 -7.27 -14.66 -4.75
N SER A 49 -8.02 -14.83 -3.66
CA SER A 49 -8.64 -13.73 -2.92
C SER A 49 -7.73 -13.31 -1.77
N VAL A 50 -7.45 -12.01 -1.65
CA VAL A 50 -6.59 -11.45 -0.60
C VAL A 50 -7.39 -10.51 0.28
N GLN A 51 -7.34 -10.74 1.59
CA GLN A 51 -7.85 -9.81 2.59
C GLN A 51 -6.68 -9.17 3.33
N VAL A 52 -6.69 -7.84 3.44
CA VAL A 52 -5.64 -7.08 4.12
C VAL A 52 -6.28 -6.31 5.27
N ASN A 53 -5.67 -6.37 6.46
CA ASN A 53 -6.04 -5.56 7.60
C ASN A 53 -4.99 -4.46 7.82
N PHE A 54 -5.34 -3.22 7.49
CA PHE A 54 -4.49 -2.06 7.76
C PHE A 54 -4.68 -1.48 9.17
N GLY A 55 -5.60 -2.00 9.98
CA GLY A 55 -5.82 -1.56 11.36
C GLY A 55 -7.05 -0.66 11.54
N PRO A 56 -7.15 0.05 12.68
CA PRO A 56 -6.09 0.32 13.65
C PRO A 56 -5.79 -0.85 14.60
N ALA A 57 -6.72 -1.80 14.75
CA ALA A 57 -6.55 -2.96 15.63
C ALA A 57 -6.02 -4.18 14.85
N PRO A 58 -5.09 -4.96 15.42
CA PRO A 58 -4.68 -6.22 14.81
C PRO A 58 -5.80 -7.25 14.95
N MET A 59 -5.92 -8.14 13.97
CA MET A 59 -6.91 -9.25 14.03
C MET A 59 -6.62 -10.22 15.19
N LYS A 60 -5.38 -10.22 15.69
CA LYS A 60 -4.94 -10.98 16.86
C LYS A 60 -3.86 -10.19 17.58
N ALA A 61 -3.88 -10.20 18.91
CA ALA A 61 -2.83 -9.59 19.71
C ALA A 61 -1.44 -10.14 19.33
N LEU A 62 -0.49 -9.23 19.07
CA LEU A 62 0.90 -9.56 18.77
C LEU A 62 1.70 -9.67 20.08
N PRO A 63 2.78 -10.46 20.12
CA PRO A 63 3.63 -10.61 21.32
C PRO A 63 4.50 -9.37 21.60
N PHE A 64 4.30 -8.27 20.87
CA PHE A 64 5.00 -7.01 21.01
C PHE A 64 4.04 -5.86 20.69
N LYS A 65 4.42 -4.64 21.10
CA LYS A 65 3.68 -3.42 20.76
C LYS A 65 4.21 -2.86 19.44
N CYS A 66 3.31 -2.64 18.49
CA CYS A 66 3.58 -1.88 17.28
C CYS A 66 2.31 -1.16 16.84
N ARG A 67 2.47 -0.15 15.98
CA ARG A 67 1.34 0.49 15.29
C ARG A 67 1.05 -0.27 14.00
N LEU A 68 -0.23 -0.34 13.61
CA LEU A 68 -0.62 -0.74 12.26
C LEU A 68 -0.63 0.48 11.35
N VAL A 69 -0.65 0.27 10.04
CA VAL A 69 -0.59 1.34 9.03
C VAL A 69 -1.71 2.37 9.22
N GLY A 70 -2.93 1.92 9.49
CA GLY A 70 -4.10 2.77 9.76
C GLY A 70 -4.03 3.57 11.06
N SER A 71 -3.01 3.33 11.89
CA SER A 71 -2.69 4.12 13.07
C SER A 71 -1.20 4.49 13.11
N ALA A 72 -0.55 4.61 11.95
CA ALA A 72 0.86 4.97 11.87
C ALA A 72 1.08 6.38 12.47
N ALA A 73 2.26 6.62 13.04
CA ALA A 73 2.55 7.93 13.61
C ALA A 73 2.70 8.95 12.48
N ALA A 74 2.27 10.19 12.71
CA ALA A 74 2.37 11.26 11.72
C ALA A 74 3.82 11.53 11.26
N ALA A 75 4.82 11.23 12.10
CA ALA A 75 6.24 11.36 11.76
C ALA A 75 6.75 10.23 10.84
N ASP A 76 6.00 9.13 10.71
CA ASP A 76 6.38 7.93 9.95
C ASP A 76 5.60 7.82 8.62
N VAL A 77 4.79 8.84 8.27
CA VAL A 77 3.95 8.84 7.07
C VAL A 77 4.02 10.17 6.36
N ASP A 78 4.03 10.10 5.03
CA ASP A 78 3.86 11.26 4.16
C ASP A 78 2.46 11.26 3.55
N VAL A 79 1.84 12.44 3.55
CA VAL A 79 0.60 12.67 2.79
C VAL A 79 1.02 13.04 1.36
N ALA A 80 0.84 12.09 0.44
CA ALA A 80 1.03 12.35 -0.98
C ALA A 80 0.14 13.53 -1.40
N LYS A 81 0.72 14.50 -2.10
CA LYS A 81 -0.06 15.57 -2.71
C LYS A 81 -0.94 14.97 -3.79
N ASP A 82 -2.15 15.50 -3.93
CA ASP A 82 -3.00 15.21 -5.09
C ASP A 82 -2.20 15.54 -6.36
N ASN A 83 -1.88 14.53 -7.16
CA ASN A 83 -1.28 14.70 -8.49
C ASN A 83 -2.34 15.14 -9.51
N LYS A 84 -3.13 16.15 -9.16
CA LYS A 84 -4.09 16.76 -10.07
C LYS A 84 -3.32 17.54 -11.12
N PRO A 85 -3.47 17.21 -12.41
CA PRO A 85 -2.88 17.99 -13.50
C PRO A 85 -3.35 19.44 -13.42
N ALA A 86 -2.49 20.39 -13.80
CA ALA A 86 -2.81 21.82 -13.74
C ALA A 86 -4.06 22.19 -14.56
N ASP A 87 -4.34 21.44 -15.63
CA ASP A 87 -5.49 21.57 -16.51
C ASP A 87 -6.65 20.60 -16.16
N GLY A 88 -6.49 19.80 -15.10
CA GLY A 88 -7.44 18.78 -14.67
C GLY A 88 -7.50 17.54 -15.57
N LYS A 89 -6.62 17.39 -16.58
CA LYS A 89 -6.63 16.27 -17.52
C LYS A 89 -5.49 15.29 -17.24
N TYR A 90 -5.84 14.05 -16.91
CA TYR A 90 -4.86 12.99 -16.72
C TYR A 90 -4.36 12.46 -18.08
N GLU A 91 -3.05 12.17 -18.18
CA GLU A 91 -2.44 11.58 -19.39
C GLU A 91 -3.01 10.18 -19.67
N VAL A 92 -3.27 9.41 -18.61
CA VAL A 92 -3.84 8.06 -18.70
C VAL A 92 -5.03 7.97 -17.75
N VAL A 93 -6.18 7.57 -18.29
CA VAL A 93 -7.36 7.17 -17.52
C VAL A 93 -7.49 5.65 -17.65
N PHE A 94 -7.41 4.94 -16.53
CA PHE A 94 -7.62 3.50 -16.48
C PHE A 94 -8.99 3.20 -15.86
N PRO A 95 -10.04 2.98 -16.67
CA PRO A 95 -11.35 2.62 -16.14
C PRO A 95 -11.29 1.24 -15.49
N VAL A 96 -11.66 1.17 -14.20
CA VAL A 96 -11.85 -0.11 -13.50
C VAL A 96 -13.35 -0.42 -13.52
N ALA A 97 -13.71 -1.49 -14.22
CA ALA A 97 -15.08 -1.85 -14.52
C ALA A 97 -15.52 -3.13 -13.79
N PHE A 98 -16.81 -3.20 -13.46
CA PHE A 98 -17.46 -4.48 -13.18
C PHE A 98 -18.07 -5.03 -14.47
N PRO A 99 -17.93 -6.34 -14.77
CA PRO A 99 -18.61 -6.95 -15.91
C PRO A 99 -20.12 -6.70 -15.86
N ASP A 100 -20.71 -6.46 -17.03
CA ASP A 100 -22.17 -6.31 -17.25
C ASP A 100 -22.86 -5.10 -16.56
N GLU A 101 -22.10 -4.20 -15.93
CA GLU A 101 -22.63 -2.98 -15.27
C GLU A 101 -22.53 -1.73 -16.18
N GLY A 102 -22.64 -1.91 -17.51
CA GLY A 102 -22.68 -0.81 -18.48
C GLY A 102 -21.36 -0.05 -18.69
N THR A 103 -20.23 -0.55 -18.18
CA THR A 103 -18.95 0.18 -18.30
C THR A 103 -18.40 0.17 -19.73
N PHE A 104 -18.64 -0.89 -20.50
CA PHE A 104 -18.26 -0.93 -21.92
C PHE A 104 -19.10 0.06 -22.75
N ASP A 105 -20.40 0.16 -22.48
CA ASP A 105 -21.28 1.13 -23.13
C ASP A 105 -20.81 2.58 -22.87
N TRP A 106 -20.42 2.88 -21.62
CA TRP A 106 -19.84 4.18 -21.29
C TRP A 106 -18.52 4.43 -22.02
N LEU A 107 -17.65 3.41 -22.12
CA LEU A 107 -16.37 3.54 -22.81
C LEU A 107 -16.56 3.83 -24.30
N ASP A 108 -17.50 3.14 -24.95
CA ASP A 108 -17.86 3.35 -26.35
C ASP A 108 -18.41 4.77 -26.57
N GLU A 109 -19.31 5.23 -25.68
CA GLU A 109 -19.81 6.62 -25.71
C GLU A 109 -18.69 7.65 -25.54
N TYR A 110 -17.75 7.39 -24.62
CA TYR A 110 -16.63 8.28 -24.36
C TYR A 110 -15.73 8.39 -25.59
N LEU A 111 -15.39 7.26 -26.23
CA LEU A 111 -14.56 7.23 -27.44
C LEU A 111 -15.25 7.93 -28.62
N ALA A 112 -16.57 7.75 -28.78
CA ALA A 112 -17.33 8.45 -29.81
C ALA A 112 -17.33 9.98 -29.63
N LYS A 113 -17.37 10.45 -28.37
CA LYS A 113 -17.36 11.89 -28.03
C LYS A 113 -15.94 12.49 -28.05
N ASN A 114 -14.90 11.66 -27.92
CA ASN A 114 -13.50 12.09 -27.83
C ASN A 114 -12.62 11.30 -28.83
N PRO A 115 -12.83 11.47 -30.15
CA PRO A 115 -11.99 10.83 -31.17
C PRO A 115 -10.53 11.33 -31.08
N GLN A 116 -9.57 10.45 -31.37
CA GLN A 116 -8.14 10.78 -31.48
C GLN A 116 -7.79 11.45 -32.81
#